data_AF-A0AAN7WKP9-F1
#
_entry.id   AF-A0AAN7WKP9-F1
#
_cell.length_a   1.000
_cell.length_b   1.000
_cell.length_c   1.000
_cell.angle_alpha   90.00
_cell.angle_beta   90.00
_cell.angle_gamma   90.00
#
_symmetry.space_group_name_H-M   'P 1'
#
loop_
_entity.id
_entity.type
_entity.pdbx_description
1 polymer ?
#
loop_
_entity_poly.entity_id
_entity_poly.type
_entity_poly.pdbx_seq_one_letter_code
_entity_poly.pdbx_strand_id
1 'polypeptide(L)'
;MSKNFYREPNNSNNNEIKDSNGNPLDPATSKLIQDQPKGLVNFISKQRQSVLSIVNAGENKLKDITEQYQKKEQELNHDVSKLVTDPREKLLPGTIYTVVSIMAGSILTRKRTLLSRILVPTILGLTCFNYNLPNTMSNLKFRIYQWQSKKFPVWTKKQDEMLMELNEGLQDVKEFKSKVSNWWNSSK
;
A
#
# COMPACT_ATOMS: atom_id res chain seq x y z
N MET A 1 -30.12 26.07 -33.27
CA MET A 1 -28.78 25.82 -32.69
C MET A 1 -28.16 27.19 -32.40
N SER A 2 -28.30 27.84 -31.24
CA SER A 2 -27.82 27.54 -29.87
C SER A 2 -26.34 27.17 -29.86
N LYS A 3 -25.37 27.90 -29.29
CA LYS A 3 -25.36 29.08 -28.40
C LYS A 3 -23.97 29.73 -28.51
N ASN A 4 -23.91 31.05 -28.73
CA ASN A 4 -22.77 31.89 -28.33
C ASN A 4 -23.15 32.50 -26.98
N PHE A 5 -22.49 32.09 -25.89
CA PHE A 5 -22.73 32.69 -24.57
C PHE A 5 -21.44 32.67 -23.72
N TYR A 6 -20.52 33.55 -24.08
CA TYR A 6 -19.67 34.19 -23.09
C TYR A 6 -19.80 35.69 -23.28
N ARG A 7 -20.67 36.26 -22.45
CA ARG A 7 -20.86 37.70 -22.29
C ARG A 7 -19.92 38.12 -21.16
N GLU A 8 -18.95 38.98 -21.45
CA GLU A 8 -18.16 39.66 -20.42
C GLU A 8 -19.10 40.39 -19.44
N PRO A 9 -18.88 40.28 -18.12
CA PRO A 9 -19.58 41.13 -17.17
C PRO A 9 -18.90 42.50 -17.10
N ASN A 10 -19.60 43.48 -17.68
CA ASN A 10 -19.38 44.91 -17.55
C ASN A 10 -19.40 45.33 -16.06
N ASN A 11 -18.31 45.97 -15.66
CA ASN A 11 -18.16 46.75 -14.45
C ASN A 11 -19.12 47.96 -14.46
N SER A 12 -20.25 47.83 -13.77
CA SER A 12 -21.02 48.97 -13.29
C SER A 12 -21.26 48.85 -11.79
N ASN A 13 -20.48 49.61 -11.05
CA ASN A 13 -20.79 50.24 -9.76
C ASN A 13 -22.23 49.99 -9.28
N ASN A 14 -22.39 49.20 -8.23
CA ASN A 14 -23.43 49.37 -7.21
C ASN A 14 -23.02 48.59 -5.95
N ASN A 15 -22.67 49.35 -4.91
CA ASN A 15 -22.11 48.89 -3.66
C ASN A 15 -23.20 48.30 -2.73
N GLU A 16 -23.74 47.13 -3.05
CA GLU A 16 -24.37 46.30 -2.02
C GLU A 16 -23.37 45.24 -1.57
N ILE A 17 -22.58 45.57 -0.56
CA ILE A 17 -21.80 44.57 0.17
C ILE A 17 -22.84 43.75 0.95
N LYS A 18 -23.01 42.48 0.57
CA LYS A 18 -23.84 41.49 1.28
C LYS A 18 -22.90 40.57 2.06
N ASP A 19 -23.35 40.09 3.22
CA ASP A 19 -22.57 39.16 4.02
C ASP A 19 -22.49 37.79 3.33
N SER A 20 -21.70 36.87 3.87
CA SER A 20 -21.53 35.52 3.30
C SER A 20 -22.82 34.70 3.23
N ASN A 21 -23.96 35.22 3.70
CA ASN A 21 -25.27 34.59 3.70
C ASN A 21 -26.35 35.42 2.95
N GLY A 22 -25.97 36.48 2.23
CA GLY A 22 -26.87 37.20 1.33
C GLY A 22 -27.81 38.23 1.98
N ASN A 23 -27.61 38.58 3.25
CA ASN A 23 -28.42 39.58 3.94
C ASN A 23 -27.84 41.01 3.78
N PRO A 24 -28.67 42.08 3.75
CA PRO A 24 -28.18 43.45 3.72
C PRO A 24 -27.40 43.77 5.00
N LEU A 25 -26.15 44.21 4.87
CA LEU A 25 -25.34 44.64 6.02
C LEU A 25 -25.89 45.95 6.61
N ASP A 26 -25.95 45.98 7.94
CA ASP A 26 -26.36 47.13 8.74
C ASP A 26 -25.59 48.41 8.32
N PRO A 27 -26.27 49.56 8.15
CA PRO A 27 -25.67 50.82 7.68
C PRO A 27 -24.50 51.35 8.50
N ALA A 28 -24.26 50.83 9.72
CA ALA A 28 -23.07 51.17 10.51
C ALA A 28 -21.79 50.47 10.02
N THR A 29 -21.90 49.26 9.45
CA THR A 29 -20.74 48.46 9.03
C THR A 29 -20.14 48.95 7.70
N SER A 30 -20.96 49.53 6.83
CA SER A 30 -20.52 50.05 5.51
C SER A 30 -19.60 51.28 5.63
N LYS A 31 -19.83 52.14 6.63
CA LYS A 31 -19.00 53.34 6.87
C LYS A 31 -17.60 53.02 7.39
N LEU A 32 -17.45 51.97 8.20
CA LEU A 32 -16.15 51.54 8.74
C LEU A 32 -15.23 50.90 7.68
N ILE A 33 -15.83 50.30 6.64
CA ILE A 33 -15.09 49.67 5.53
C ILE A 33 -14.56 50.72 4.54
N GLN A 34 -15.20 51.90 4.47
CA GLN A 34 -14.83 52.96 3.53
C GLN A 34 -13.49 53.64 3.85
N ASP A 35 -12.99 53.49 5.09
CA ASP A 35 -11.79 54.17 5.60
C ASP A 35 -10.52 53.29 5.60
N GLN A 36 -10.58 52.11 4.97
CA GLN A 36 -9.46 51.17 4.92
C GLN A 36 -8.65 51.32 3.62
N PRO A 37 -7.30 51.24 3.65
CA PRO A 37 -6.48 51.37 2.45
C PRO A 37 -6.80 50.22 1.48
N LYS A 38 -7.32 50.60 0.30
CA LYS A 38 -7.79 49.71 -0.79
C LYS A 38 -6.77 48.62 -1.20
N GLY A 39 -5.48 48.84 -0.93
CA GLY A 39 -4.41 47.88 -1.19
C GLY A 39 -4.46 46.62 -0.31
N LEU A 40 -4.78 46.74 0.98
CA LEU A 40 -4.79 45.60 1.91
C LEU A 40 -5.99 44.67 1.66
N VAL A 41 -7.15 45.24 1.35
CA VAL A 41 -8.37 44.48 1.03
C VAL A 41 -8.16 43.62 -0.23
N ASN A 42 -7.49 44.18 -1.25
CA ASN A 42 -7.15 43.45 -2.48
C ASN A 42 -6.11 42.34 -2.24
N PHE A 43 -5.21 42.50 -1.28
CA PHE A 43 -4.23 41.48 -0.93
C PHE A 43 -4.86 40.32 -0.15
N ILE A 44 -5.68 40.63 0.86
CA ILE A 44 -6.38 39.62 1.67
C ILE A 44 -7.38 38.83 0.81
N SER A 45 -8.09 39.49 -0.09
CA SER A 45 -9.02 38.82 -1.01
C SER A 45 -8.32 37.90 -2.00
N LYS A 46 -7.20 38.32 -2.61
CA LYS A 46 -6.38 37.45 -3.47
C LYS A 46 -5.83 36.25 -2.71
N GLN A 47 -5.36 36.44 -1.48
CA GLN A 47 -4.80 35.35 -0.69
C GLN A 47 -5.85 34.32 -0.28
N ARG A 48 -7.07 34.77 0.06
CA ARG A 48 -8.22 33.87 0.31
C ARG A 48 -8.60 33.09 -0.95
N GLN A 49 -8.64 33.75 -2.12
CA GLN A 49 -8.97 33.10 -3.39
C GLN A 49 -7.94 32.03 -3.78
N SER A 50 -6.65 32.26 -3.54
CA SER A 50 -5.60 31.26 -3.77
C SER A 50 -5.74 30.03 -2.85
N VAL A 51 -6.05 30.22 -1.56
CA VAL A 51 -6.28 29.11 -0.63
C VAL A 51 -7.53 28.32 -1.01
N LEU A 52 -8.62 28.99 -1.36
CA LEU A 52 -9.85 28.33 -1.84
C LEU A 52 -9.61 27.53 -3.12
N SER A 53 -8.78 28.03 -4.05
CA SER A 53 -8.45 27.31 -5.28
C SER A 53 -7.62 26.03 -5.04
N ILE A 54 -6.72 26.05 -4.06
CA ILE A 54 -5.88 24.89 -3.69
C ILE A 54 -6.72 23.85 -2.94
N VAL A 55 -7.59 24.29 -2.02
CA VAL A 55 -8.52 23.40 -1.31
C VAL A 55 -9.47 22.72 -2.30
N ASN A 56 -10.04 23.47 -3.25
CA ASN A 56 -10.91 22.90 -4.27
C ASN A 56 -10.17 21.95 -5.23
N ALA A 57 -8.90 22.24 -5.57
CA ALA A 57 -8.07 21.33 -6.37
C ALA A 57 -7.70 20.04 -5.60
N GLY A 58 -7.47 20.14 -4.29
CA GLY A 58 -7.27 19.01 -3.39
C GLY A 58 -8.53 18.15 -3.25
N GLU A 59 -9.69 18.77 -3.05
CA GLU A 59 -10.97 18.08 -3.00
C GLU A 59 -11.30 17.36 -4.31
N ASN A 60 -11.03 17.98 -5.46
CA ASN A 60 -11.29 17.36 -6.76
C ASN A 60 -10.41 16.13 -7.02
N LYS A 61 -9.15 16.13 -6.54
CA LYS A 61 -8.27 14.95 -6.62
C LYS A 61 -8.67 13.87 -5.62
N LEU A 62 -9.10 14.24 -4.41
CA LEU A 62 -9.60 13.28 -3.44
C LEU A 62 -10.92 12.65 -3.89
N LYS A 63 -11.81 13.42 -4.53
CA LYS A 63 -13.06 12.89 -5.10
C LYS A 63 -12.81 11.95 -6.28
N ASP A 64 -11.89 12.28 -7.19
CA ASP A 64 -11.52 11.40 -8.31
C ASP A 64 -10.88 10.09 -7.81
N ILE A 65 -10.02 10.17 -6.78
CA ILE A 65 -9.46 8.98 -6.14
C ILE A 65 -10.58 8.17 -5.45
N THR A 66 -11.43 8.80 -4.64
CA THR A 66 -12.53 8.13 -3.93
C THR A 66 -13.53 7.48 -4.90
N GLU A 67 -13.89 8.13 -6.01
CA GLU A 67 -14.76 7.56 -7.04
C GLU A 67 -14.12 6.36 -7.75
N GLN A 68 -12.79 6.39 -7.95
CA GLN A 68 -12.03 5.24 -8.45
C GLN A 68 -11.87 4.11 -7.42
N TYR A 69 -11.86 4.42 -6.12
CA TYR A 69 -11.93 3.42 -5.04
C TYR A 69 -13.33 2.78 -4.96
N GLN A 70 -14.39 3.59 -5.04
CA GLN A 70 -15.78 3.10 -4.95
C GLN A 70 -16.18 2.18 -6.11
N LYS A 71 -15.68 2.43 -7.33
CA LYS A 71 -15.88 1.52 -8.46
C LYS A 71 -15.07 0.22 -8.33
N LYS A 72 -13.93 0.26 -7.65
CA LYS A 72 -13.13 -0.95 -7.35
C LYS A 72 -13.70 -1.76 -6.19
N GLU A 73 -14.40 -1.16 -5.24
CA GLU A 73 -15.04 -1.89 -4.12
C GLU A 73 -16.11 -2.88 -4.59
N GLN A 74 -16.84 -2.57 -5.67
CA GLN A 74 -17.90 -3.45 -6.19
C GLN A 74 -17.34 -4.68 -6.93
N GLU A 75 -16.21 -4.56 -7.63
CA GLU A 75 -15.48 -5.71 -8.19
C GLU A 75 -14.76 -6.51 -7.10
N LEU A 76 -14.21 -5.85 -6.09
CA LEU A 76 -13.51 -6.51 -4.98
C LEU A 76 -14.47 -7.28 -4.06
N ASN A 77 -15.70 -6.80 -3.80
CA ASN A 77 -16.63 -7.55 -2.95
C ASN A 77 -17.07 -8.88 -3.57
N HIS A 78 -17.10 -9.00 -4.90
CA HIS A 78 -17.51 -10.24 -5.56
C HIS A 78 -16.34 -11.24 -5.72
N ASP A 79 -15.09 -10.77 -5.66
CA ASP A 79 -13.88 -11.57 -5.77
C ASP A 79 -13.19 -11.86 -4.43
N VAL A 80 -13.32 -11.00 -3.41
CA VAL A 80 -12.80 -11.25 -2.06
C VAL A 80 -13.49 -12.47 -1.44
N SER A 81 -14.79 -12.67 -1.69
CA SER A 81 -15.48 -13.89 -1.25
C SER A 81 -15.00 -15.16 -1.96
N LYS A 82 -14.36 -15.04 -3.13
CA LYS A 82 -13.75 -16.17 -3.87
C LYS A 82 -12.25 -16.33 -3.61
N LEU A 83 -11.57 -15.26 -3.21
CA LEU A 83 -10.13 -15.19 -2.92
C LEU A 83 -9.80 -15.34 -1.43
N VAL A 84 -10.80 -15.29 -0.54
CA VAL A 84 -10.73 -15.96 0.77
C VAL A 84 -10.65 -17.46 0.49
N THR A 85 -9.44 -17.83 0.09
CA THR A 85 -8.89 -19.15 -0.01
C THR A 85 -9.12 -19.79 1.34
N ASP A 86 -10.02 -20.76 1.37
CA ASP A 86 -10.30 -21.70 2.46
C ASP A 86 -10.43 -21.07 3.87
N PRO A 87 -11.65 -20.92 4.43
CA PRO A 87 -11.90 -20.45 5.80
C PRO A 87 -11.19 -21.27 6.90
N ARG A 88 -10.60 -22.41 6.54
CA ARG A 88 -9.79 -23.25 7.42
C ARG A 88 -8.43 -22.63 7.79
N GLU A 89 -7.86 -21.79 6.92
CA GLU A 89 -6.65 -21.03 7.25
C GLU A 89 -7.04 -19.65 7.78
N LYS A 90 -6.91 -19.44 9.10
CA LYS A 90 -7.09 -18.11 9.68
C LYS A 90 -5.93 -17.20 9.23
N LEU A 91 -6.10 -16.55 8.08
CA LEU A 91 -5.11 -15.63 7.49
C LEU A 91 -4.74 -14.48 8.43
N LEU A 92 -5.71 -13.98 9.19
CA LEU A 92 -5.51 -12.87 10.14
C LEU A 92 -4.45 -13.19 11.22
N PRO A 93 -4.57 -14.25 12.02
CA PRO A 93 -3.51 -14.63 12.96
C PRO A 93 -2.22 -15.08 12.24
N GLY A 94 -2.31 -15.78 11.11
CA GLY A 94 -1.13 -16.25 10.40
C GLY A 94 -0.20 -15.13 9.91
N THR A 95 -0.79 -14.07 9.35
CA THR A 95 -0.07 -12.89 8.85
C THR A 95 0.49 -12.02 9.96
N ILE A 96 -0.28 -11.74 11.03
CA ILE A 96 0.23 -10.96 12.15
C ILE A 96 1.39 -11.68 12.86
N TYR A 97 1.32 -13.01 13.03
CA TYR A 97 2.42 -13.78 13.59
C TYR A 97 3.67 -13.72 12.71
N THR A 98 3.51 -13.78 11.39
CA THR A 98 4.63 -13.61 10.46
C THR A 98 5.29 -12.24 10.63
N VAL A 99 4.50 -11.17 10.70
CA VAL A 99 5.00 -9.80 10.93
C VAL A 99 5.72 -9.68 12.28
N VAL A 100 5.15 -10.26 13.33
CA VAL A 100 5.77 -10.29 14.67
C VAL A 100 7.09 -11.06 14.66
N SER A 101 7.16 -12.20 13.96
CA SER A 101 8.41 -12.96 13.81
C SER A 101 9.49 -12.17 13.06
N ILE A 102 9.12 -11.43 12.01
CA ILE A 102 10.05 -10.54 11.30
C ILE A 102 10.55 -9.43 12.23
N MET A 103 9.65 -8.79 12.99
CA MET A 103 10.04 -7.78 13.99
C MET A 103 10.95 -8.37 15.07
N ALA A 104 10.65 -9.56 15.58
CA ALA A 104 11.49 -10.27 16.54
C ALA A 104 12.88 -10.56 15.96
N GLY A 105 12.97 -11.00 14.70
CA GLY A 105 14.23 -11.17 13.99
C GLY A 105 15.01 -9.86 13.82
N SER A 106 14.32 -8.75 13.58
CA SER A 106 14.94 -7.43 13.47
C SER A 106 15.54 -6.98 14.81
N ILE A 107 14.83 -7.25 15.93
CA ILE A 107 15.34 -6.97 17.27
C ILE A 107 16.58 -7.83 17.57
N LEU A 108 16.52 -9.13 17.22
CA LEU A 108 17.61 -10.08 17.49
C LEU A 108 18.92 -9.71 16.77
N THR A 109 18.82 -9.03 15.62
CA THR A 109 19.98 -8.66 14.80
C THR A 109 20.53 -7.27 15.08
N ARG A 110 19.98 -6.56 16.06
CA ARG A 110 20.35 -5.19 16.43
C ARG A 110 21.85 -4.98 16.69
N LYS A 111 22.57 -6.00 17.15
CA LYS A 111 24.03 -5.94 17.45
C LYS A 111 24.92 -6.74 16.47
N ARG A 112 24.36 -7.26 15.38
CA ARG A 112 25.10 -8.11 14.42
C ARG A 112 25.45 -7.34 13.13
N THR A 113 26.29 -7.95 12.30
CA THR A 113 26.71 -7.40 11.01
C THR A 113 25.50 -7.12 10.10
N LEU A 114 25.65 -6.19 9.15
CA LEU A 114 24.59 -5.77 8.20
C LEU A 114 23.95 -6.95 7.45
N LEU A 115 24.72 -8.00 7.15
CA LEU A 115 24.22 -9.18 6.45
C LEU A 115 23.17 -9.94 7.29
N SER A 116 23.46 -10.18 8.57
CA SER A 116 22.51 -10.83 9.48
C SER A 116 21.24 -10.01 9.67
N ARG A 117 21.33 -8.68 9.62
CA ARG A 117 20.19 -7.76 9.77
C ARG A 117 19.11 -7.94 8.71
N ILE A 118 19.46 -8.47 7.55
CA ILE A 118 18.49 -8.77 6.48
C ILE A 118 18.16 -10.26 6.49
N LEU A 119 19.17 -11.12 6.60
CA LEU A 119 18.99 -12.57 6.53
C LEU A 119 18.08 -13.12 7.64
N VAL A 120 18.31 -12.72 8.89
CA VAL A 120 17.61 -13.32 10.02
C VAL A 120 16.12 -12.94 10.05
N PRO A 121 15.70 -11.66 9.89
CA PRO A 121 14.28 -11.34 9.79
C PRO A 121 13.61 -12.04 8.61
N THR A 122 14.30 -12.14 7.47
CA THR A 122 13.77 -12.82 6.27
C THR A 122 13.59 -14.32 6.51
N ILE A 123 14.59 -15.02 7.06
CA ILE A 123 14.48 -16.46 7.34
C ILE A 123 13.39 -16.73 8.38
N LEU A 124 13.33 -15.95 9.47
CA LEU A 124 12.31 -16.12 10.50
C LEU A 124 10.91 -15.82 9.95
N GLY A 125 10.76 -14.77 9.15
CA GLY A 125 9.51 -14.44 8.48
C GLY A 125 9.06 -15.54 7.52
N LEU A 126 9.94 -16.01 6.65
CA LEU A 126 9.64 -17.10 5.71
C LEU A 126 9.29 -18.41 6.42
N THR A 127 10.01 -18.73 7.51
CA THR A 127 9.73 -19.91 8.33
C THR A 127 8.35 -19.82 8.97
N CYS A 128 8.04 -18.71 9.64
CA CYS A 128 6.74 -18.50 10.28
C CYS A 128 5.59 -18.48 9.26
N PHE A 129 5.81 -17.83 8.12
CA PHE A 129 4.83 -17.75 7.04
C PHE A 129 4.52 -19.11 6.43
N ASN A 130 5.55 -19.92 6.15
CA ASN A 130 5.36 -21.29 5.65
C ASN A 130 4.67 -22.18 6.70
N TYR A 131 4.97 -21.99 7.98
CA TYR A 131 4.33 -22.73 9.06
C TYR A 131 2.84 -22.38 9.24
N ASN A 132 2.49 -21.10 9.15
CA ASN A 132 1.12 -20.64 9.39
C ASN A 132 0.22 -20.68 8.15
N LEU A 133 0.78 -20.53 6.94
CA LEU A 133 0.03 -20.49 5.68
C LEU A 133 0.67 -21.41 4.60
N PRO A 134 0.71 -22.73 4.82
CA PRO A 134 1.35 -23.66 3.91
C PRO A 134 0.66 -23.72 2.53
N ASN A 135 -0.68 -23.65 2.48
CA ASN A 135 -1.40 -23.70 1.20
C ASN A 135 -1.20 -22.41 0.40
N THR A 136 -1.22 -21.25 1.06
CA THR A 136 -0.90 -19.97 0.42
C THR A 136 0.51 -19.98 -0.17
N MET A 137 1.50 -20.49 0.58
CA MET A 137 2.87 -20.63 0.08
C MET A 137 2.96 -21.54 -1.15
N SER A 138 2.29 -22.70 -1.14
CA SER A 138 2.29 -23.62 -2.29
C SER A 138 1.68 -22.97 -3.54
N ASN A 139 0.54 -22.30 -3.38
CA ASN A 139 -0.13 -21.58 -4.45
C ASN A 139 0.72 -20.42 -4.99
N LEU A 140 1.35 -19.64 -4.10
CA LEU A 140 2.25 -18.56 -4.48
C LEU A 140 3.45 -19.09 -5.26
N LYS A 141 4.07 -20.19 -4.81
CA LYS A 141 5.18 -20.85 -5.53
C LYS A 141 4.76 -21.25 -6.93
N PHE A 142 3.59 -21.89 -7.08
CA PHE A 142 3.08 -22.29 -8.40
C PHE A 142 2.84 -21.08 -9.32
N ARG A 143 2.30 -19.99 -8.78
CA ARG A 143 2.08 -18.74 -9.55
C ARG A 143 3.38 -18.07 -9.95
N ILE A 144 4.34 -17.97 -9.02
CA ILE A 144 5.67 -17.41 -9.29
C ILE A 144 6.39 -18.27 -10.34
N TYR A 145 6.34 -19.60 -10.22
CA TYR A 145 6.95 -20.52 -11.17
C TYR A 145 6.37 -20.36 -12.58
N GLN A 146 5.05 -20.24 -12.72
CA GLN A 146 4.42 -19.97 -14.01
C GLN A 146 4.84 -18.62 -14.60
N TRP A 147 4.95 -17.58 -13.76
CA TRP A 147 5.40 -16.26 -14.20
C TRP A 147 6.87 -16.28 -14.62
N GLN A 148 7.71 -16.93 -13.84
CA GLN A 148 9.14 -17.09 -14.10
C GLN A 148 9.38 -17.90 -15.37
N SER A 149 8.67 -19.02 -15.56
CA SER A 149 8.79 -19.85 -16.76
C SER A 149 8.46 -19.09 -18.04
N LYS A 150 7.51 -18.15 -17.98
CA LYS A 150 7.12 -17.31 -19.12
C LYS A 150 8.14 -16.22 -19.46
N LYS A 151 8.77 -15.60 -18.45
CA LYS A 151 9.69 -14.47 -18.66
C LYS A 151 11.17 -14.85 -18.68
N PHE A 152 11.55 -15.91 -17.98
CA PHE A 152 12.94 -16.23 -17.65
C PHE A 152 13.21 -17.75 -17.67
N PRO A 153 13.11 -18.41 -18.84
CA PRO A 153 13.22 -19.88 -18.95
C PRO A 153 14.61 -20.42 -18.54
N VAL A 154 15.67 -19.61 -18.67
CA VAL A 154 17.03 -20.01 -18.25
C VAL A 154 17.15 -20.16 -16.73
N TRP A 155 16.44 -19.32 -15.96
CA TRP A 155 16.47 -19.37 -14.51
C TRP A 155 15.71 -20.57 -13.96
N THR A 156 14.61 -20.95 -14.61
CA THR A 156 13.84 -22.14 -14.26
C THR A 156 14.67 -23.42 -14.42
N LYS A 157 15.38 -23.57 -15.55
CA LYS A 157 16.24 -24.75 -15.78
C LYS A 157 17.34 -24.89 -14.71
N LYS A 158 17.98 -23.78 -14.32
CA LYS A 158 18.98 -23.79 -13.25
C LYS A 158 18.38 -24.10 -11.88
N GLN A 159 17.15 -23.64 -11.62
CA GLN A 159 16.45 -24.02 -10.40
C GLN A 159 16.16 -25.52 -10.39
N ASP A 160 15.67 -26.08 -11.49
CA ASP A 160 15.38 -27.51 -11.58
C ASP A 160 16.66 -28.36 -11.42
N GLU A 161 17.77 -27.92 -12.02
CA GLU A 161 19.09 -28.56 -11.87
C GLU A 161 19.60 -28.50 -10.41
N MET A 162 19.54 -27.33 -9.76
CA MET A 162 19.90 -27.21 -8.35
C MET A 162 19.00 -28.06 -7.45
N LEU A 163 17.71 -28.20 -7.80
CA LEU A 163 16.78 -29.05 -7.04
C LEU A 163 17.14 -30.54 -7.15
N MET A 164 17.66 -30.99 -8.29
CA MET A 164 18.16 -32.36 -8.46
C MET A 164 19.40 -32.61 -7.59
N GLU A 165 20.39 -31.72 -7.65
CA GLU A 165 21.61 -31.81 -6.84
C GLU A 165 21.31 -31.76 -5.34
N LEU A 166 20.37 -30.91 -4.91
CA LEU A 166 19.93 -30.85 -3.52
C LEU A 166 19.27 -32.15 -3.06
N ASN A 167 18.47 -32.80 -3.90
CA ASN A 167 17.83 -34.07 -3.54
C ASN A 167 18.86 -35.19 -3.37
N GLU A 168 19.90 -35.20 -4.20
CA GLU A 168 21.04 -36.12 -4.09
C GLU A 168 21.85 -35.85 -2.82
N GLY A 169 22.24 -34.59 -2.56
CA GLY A 169 22.96 -34.23 -1.33
C GLY A 169 22.17 -34.50 -0.04
N LEU A 170 20.84 -34.42 -0.07
CA LEU A 170 19.99 -34.82 1.05
C LEU A 170 19.99 -36.35 1.27
N GLN A 171 20.17 -37.15 0.22
CA GLN A 171 20.34 -38.60 0.37
C GLN A 171 21.66 -38.93 1.04
N ASP A 172 22.76 -38.26 0.65
CA ASP A 172 24.07 -38.43 1.29
C ASP A 172 24.04 -38.12 2.78
N VAL A 173 23.36 -37.04 3.18
CA VAL A 173 23.20 -36.69 4.59
C VAL A 173 22.39 -37.74 5.35
N LYS A 174 21.33 -38.30 4.73
CA LYS A 174 20.55 -39.40 5.33
C LYS A 174 21.38 -40.67 5.47
N GLU A 175 22.14 -41.02 4.44
CA GLU A 175 23.03 -42.18 4.45
C GLU A 175 24.12 -42.03 5.51
N PHE A 176 24.76 -40.86 5.57
CA PHE A 176 25.75 -40.54 6.59
C PHE A 176 25.15 -40.65 8.00
N LYS A 177 23.98 -40.07 8.24
CA LYS A 177 23.27 -40.20 9.52
C LYS A 177 23.00 -41.67 9.87
N SER A 178 22.57 -42.48 8.90
CA SER A 178 22.36 -43.92 9.09
C SER A 178 23.65 -44.66 9.43
N LYS A 179 24.75 -44.40 8.70
CA LYS A 179 26.08 -44.96 8.99
C LYS A 179 26.56 -44.59 10.39
N VAL A 180 26.44 -43.32 10.78
CA VAL A 180 26.82 -42.84 12.12
C VAL A 180 25.97 -43.51 13.19
N SER A 181 24.66 -43.63 12.98
CA SER A 181 23.75 -44.31 13.92
C SER A 181 24.12 -45.79 14.09
N ASN A 182 24.45 -46.48 12.98
CA ASN A 182 24.84 -47.89 13.00
C ASN A 182 26.21 -48.08 13.66
N TRP A 183 27.18 -47.20 13.40
CA TRP A 183 28.48 -47.20 14.05
C TRP A 183 28.35 -47.01 15.57
N TRP A 184 27.51 -46.06 16.01
CA TRP A 184 27.28 -45.82 17.43
C TRP A 184 26.62 -47.02 18.14
N ASN A 185 25.70 -47.71 17.47
CA ASN A 185 25.09 -48.94 17.99
C ASN A 185 26.03 -50.15 17.99
N SER A 186 27.01 -50.21 17.07
CA SER A 186 28.00 -51.29 17.01
C SER A 186 29.18 -51.10 17.98
N SER A 187 29.35 -49.90 18.54
CA SER A 187 30.42 -49.57 19.49
C SER A 187 29.99 -49.66 20.96
N LYS A 188 28.74 -50.05 21.22
CA LYS A 188 28.20 -50.41 22.54
C LYS A 188 28.15 -51.92 22.67
#